data_AF-A0A7G8E4P2-F1
#
_entry.id   AF-A0A7G8E4P2-F1
#
_cell.length_a   1.000
_cell.length_b   1.000
_cell.length_c   1.000
_cell.angle_alpha   90.00
_cell.angle_beta   90.00
_cell.angle_gamma   90.00
#
_symmetry.space_group_name_H-M   'P 1'
#
loop_
_entity.id
_entity.type
_entity.pdbx_description
1 polymer ?
#
loop_
_entity_poly.entity_id
_entity_poly.type
_entity_poly.pdbx_seq_one_letter_code
_entity_poly.pdbx_strand_id
1 'polypeptide(L)'
;MADSPYLVAMALIDQQGRRALPLGGRSQEEVAPQGEAPEALGHVLVLELLLRVWQRSDQGVLQRAAGADSLLLVELPMERLPEDVPRLKADWLNTGDTAAFKAGLQAFSPRAWTVSIEKFKPVALQPLW
;
A
#
# COMPACT_ATOMS: atom_id res chain seq x y z
N MET A 1 6.08 -22.87 13.01
CA MET A 1 6.85 -21.82 12.33
C MET A 1 6.02 -20.56 12.41
N ALA A 2 6.58 -19.42 12.81
CA ALA A 2 5.84 -18.16 12.68
C ALA A 2 5.67 -17.91 11.18
N ASP A 3 4.43 -17.72 10.74
CA ASP A 3 4.17 -17.38 9.34
C ASP A 3 4.89 -16.06 9.02
N SER A 4 5.68 -16.05 7.95
CA SER A 4 6.36 -14.83 7.53
C SER A 4 5.33 -13.74 7.25
N PRO A 5 5.56 -12.51 7.73
CA PRO A 5 4.63 -11.41 7.48
C PRO A 5 4.48 -11.16 5.98
N TYR A 6 3.28 -10.77 5.56
CA TYR A 6 3.01 -10.36 4.19
C TYR A 6 3.40 -8.90 4.00
N LEU A 7 4.00 -8.58 2.85
CA LEU A 7 4.18 -7.19 2.44
C LEU A 7 3.17 -6.85 1.36
N VAL A 8 2.40 -5.79 1.55
CA VAL A 8 1.32 -5.38 0.65
C VAL A 8 1.52 -3.95 0.20
N ALA A 9 1.64 -3.76 -1.11
CA ALA A 9 1.57 -2.45 -1.75
C ALA A 9 0.10 -2.08 -2.01
N MET A 10 -0.27 -0.84 -1.70
CA MET A 10 -1.64 -0.33 -1.84
C MET A 10 -1.62 1.05 -2.52
N ALA A 11 -2.47 1.25 -3.52
CA ALA A 11 -2.62 2.52 -4.22
C ALA A 11 -4.03 3.08 -3.99
N LEU A 12 -4.15 4.24 -3.36
CA LEU A 12 -5.41 4.95 -3.16
C LEU A 12 -5.58 5.95 -4.32
N ILE A 13 -6.40 5.58 -5.29
CA ILE A 13 -6.59 6.36 -6.52
C ILE A 13 -8.05 6.79 -6.68
N ASP A 14 -8.23 7.89 -7.41
CA ASP A 14 -9.48 8.25 -8.05
C ASP A 14 -9.36 7.99 -9.55
N GLN A 15 -10.40 7.41 -10.12
CA GLN A 15 -10.52 7.15 -11.53
C GLN A 15 -11.90 7.60 -12.01
N GLN A 16 -11.93 8.70 -12.78
CA GLN A 16 -13.17 9.32 -13.25
C GLN A 16 -14.18 9.63 -12.13
N GLY A 17 -13.72 10.15 -10.99
CA GLY A 17 -14.56 10.48 -9.83
C GLY A 17 -15.01 9.26 -9.02
N ARG A 18 -14.42 8.09 -9.28
CA ARG A 18 -14.63 6.87 -8.49
C ARG A 18 -13.34 6.44 -7.83
N ARG A 19 -13.38 6.29 -6.51
CA ARG A 19 -12.27 5.72 -5.73
C ARG A 19 -12.02 4.28 -6.14
N ALA A 20 -10.75 3.91 -6.23
CA ALA A 20 -10.29 2.54 -6.37
C ALA A 20 -9.07 2.31 -5.50
N LEU A 21 -8.92 1.07 -5.01
CA LEU A 21 -7.78 0.66 -4.20
C LEU A 21 -7.13 -0.60 -4.80
N PRO A 22 -6.36 -0.47 -5.90
CA PRO A 22 -5.49 -1.52 -6.38
C PRO A 22 -4.48 -1.90 -5.28
N LEU A 23 -4.27 -3.19 -5.08
CA LEU A 23 -3.30 -3.72 -4.13
C LEU A 23 -2.66 -4.99 -4.66
N GLY A 24 -1.49 -5.31 -4.15
CA GLY A 24 -0.76 -6.53 -4.43
C GLY A 24 0.23 -6.81 -3.32
N GLY A 25 0.49 -8.08 -3.03
CA GLY A 25 1.40 -8.45 -1.96
C GLY A 25 1.82 -9.91 -2.03
N ARG A 26 2.89 -10.23 -1.30
CA ARG A 26 3.43 -11.58 -1.15
C ARG A 26 4.11 -11.74 0.20
N SER A 27 4.29 -12.98 0.64
CA SER A 27 5.05 -13.31 1.85
C SER A 27 6.49 -12.80 1.77
N GLN A 28 7.05 -12.39 2.90
CA GLN A 28 8.45 -12.03 3.00
C GLN A 28 9.30 -13.30 3.24
N GLU A 29 10.17 -13.65 2.29
CA GLU A 29 11.17 -14.71 2.51
C GLU A 29 12.23 -14.25 3.53
N GLU A 30 12.64 -12.98 3.42
CA GLU A 30 13.55 -12.29 4.33
C GLU A 30 12.86 -11.03 4.86
N VAL A 31 12.79 -10.91 6.19
CA VAL A 31 12.18 -9.75 6.86
C VAL A 31 13.28 -8.73 7.15
N ALA A 32 13.10 -7.49 6.69
CA ALA A 32 14.03 -6.41 6.97
C ALA A 32 14.20 -6.18 8.49
N PRO A 33 15.43 -5.92 8.97
CA PRO A 33 15.70 -5.61 10.38
C PRO A 33 14.79 -4.50 10.93
N GLN A 34 14.66 -4.44 12.25
CA GLN A 34 13.90 -3.38 12.89
C GLN A 34 14.52 -2.01 12.57
N GLY A 35 13.68 -1.06 12.15
CA GLY A 35 14.11 0.27 11.73
C GLY A 35 14.50 0.39 10.25
N GLU A 36 14.63 -0.74 9.54
CA GLU A 36 14.89 -0.76 8.10
C GLU A 36 13.62 -1.03 7.29
N ALA A 37 13.59 -0.51 6.07
CA ALA A 37 12.52 -0.78 5.12
C ALA A 37 12.85 -2.04 4.30
N PRO A 38 11.84 -2.85 3.91
CA PRO A 38 12.04 -4.00 3.03
C PRO A 38 12.26 -3.55 1.58
N GLU A 39 13.38 -2.89 1.29
CA GLU A 39 13.62 -2.18 0.02
C GLU A 39 13.49 -3.08 -1.20
N ALA A 40 14.19 -4.22 -1.25
CA ALA A 40 14.22 -5.08 -2.43
C ALA A 40 12.82 -5.57 -2.83
N LEU A 41 12.10 -6.13 -1.85
CA LEU A 41 10.74 -6.63 -2.06
C LEU A 41 9.74 -5.49 -2.26
N GLY A 42 9.86 -4.43 -1.46
CA GLY A 42 8.99 -3.26 -1.51
C GLY A 42 9.05 -2.55 -2.86
N HIS A 43 10.24 -2.32 -3.41
CA HIS A 43 10.41 -1.72 -4.73
C HIS A 43 9.79 -2.58 -5.84
N VAL A 44 9.95 -3.91 -5.78
CA VAL A 44 9.31 -4.81 -6.76
C VAL A 44 7.79 -4.71 -6.68
N LEU A 45 7.21 -4.82 -5.47
CA LEU A 45 5.75 -4.77 -5.30
C LEU A 45 5.17 -3.41 -5.70
N VAL A 46 5.86 -2.32 -5.38
CA VAL A 46 5.48 -0.97 -5.81
C VAL A 46 5.51 -0.86 -7.32
N LEU A 47 6.56 -1.35 -7.98
CA LEU A 47 6.67 -1.29 -9.44
C LEU A 47 5.56 -2.11 -10.11
N GLU A 48 5.32 -3.33 -9.65
CA GLU A 48 4.22 -4.18 -10.15
C GLU A 48 2.86 -3.49 -9.98
N LEU A 49 2.61 -2.88 -8.82
CA LEU A 49 1.38 -2.14 -8.56
C LEU A 49 1.26 -0.91 -9.46
N LEU A 50 2.34 -0.14 -9.65
CA LEU A 50 2.37 1.02 -10.52
C LEU A 50 2.15 0.64 -11.99
N LEU A 51 2.67 -0.50 -12.44
CA LEU A 51 2.36 -1.03 -13.78
C LEU A 51 0.86 -1.35 -13.92
N ARG A 52 0.22 -1.92 -12.89
CA ARG A 52 -1.24 -2.14 -12.89
C ARG A 52 -2.01 -0.82 -12.88
N VAL A 53 -1.57 0.16 -12.09
CA VAL A 53 -2.17 1.50 -12.08
C VAL A 53 -2.01 2.18 -13.44
N TRP A 54 -0.84 2.08 -14.08
CA TRP A 54 -0.62 2.57 -15.44
C TRP A 54 -1.59 1.90 -16.41
N GLN A 55 -1.69 0.57 -16.43
CA GLN A 55 -2.62 -0.14 -17.32
C GLN A 55 -4.07 0.31 -17.12
N ARG A 56 -4.48 0.64 -15.89
CA ARG A 56 -5.81 1.21 -15.64
C ARG A 56 -6.02 2.57 -16.27
N SER A 57 -4.96 3.31 -16.60
CA SER A 57 -5.06 4.62 -17.27
C SER A 57 -5.75 4.54 -18.62
N ASP A 58 -5.75 3.36 -19.26
CA ASP A 58 -6.51 3.07 -20.49
C ASP A 58 -8.03 3.25 -20.29
N GLN A 59 -8.50 3.14 -19.04
CA GLN A 59 -9.92 3.26 -18.67
C GLN A 59 -10.30 4.70 -18.25
N GLY A 60 -9.35 5.65 -18.24
CA GLY A 60 -9.63 7.06 -17.95
C GLY A 60 -8.59 7.76 -17.08
N VAL A 61 -8.83 9.06 -16.84
CA VAL A 61 -7.98 9.92 -16.02
C VAL A 61 -7.82 9.33 -14.62
N LEU A 62 -6.57 9.23 -14.19
CA LEU A 62 -6.16 8.78 -12.86
C LEU A 62 -5.68 9.95 -12.04
N GLN A 63 -6.04 9.95 -10.76
CA GLN A 63 -5.55 10.90 -9.77
C GLN A 63 -5.22 10.20 -8.45
N ARG A 64 -4.25 10.72 -7.72
CA ARG A 64 -3.99 10.35 -6.32
C ARG A 64 -5.17 10.78 -5.44
N ALA A 65 -5.84 9.84 -4.78
CA ALA A 65 -7.01 10.16 -3.94
C ALA A 65 -6.63 10.66 -2.53
N ALA A 66 -5.41 10.38 -2.08
CA ALA A 66 -4.93 10.66 -0.72
C ALA A 66 -3.62 11.48 -0.71
N GLY A 67 -3.31 12.21 -1.79
CA GLY A 67 -2.07 13.00 -1.87
C GLY A 67 -0.81 12.15 -1.67
N ALA A 68 0.04 12.53 -0.71
CA ALA A 68 1.26 11.79 -0.37
C ALA A 68 0.98 10.38 0.20
N ASP A 69 -0.19 10.16 0.81
CA ASP A 69 -0.59 8.88 1.39
C ASP A 69 -1.27 7.95 0.36
N SER A 70 -1.14 8.27 -0.95
CA SER A 70 -1.81 7.50 -2.00
C SER A 70 -1.08 6.23 -2.41
N LEU A 71 0.16 6.04 -1.97
CA LEU A 71 0.94 4.85 -2.29
C LEU A 71 1.61 4.38 -1.00
N LEU A 72 1.09 3.27 -0.49
CA LEU A 72 1.47 2.70 0.80
C LEU A 72 2.13 1.35 0.58
N LEU A 73 3.06 1.02 1.46
CA LEU A 73 3.62 -0.30 1.63
C LEU A 73 3.38 -0.70 3.08
N VAL A 74 2.74 -1.84 3.30
CA VAL A 74 2.22 -2.21 4.63
C VAL A 74 2.62 -3.64 4.93
N GLU A 75 3.27 -3.85 6.07
CA GLU A 75 3.52 -5.19 6.60
C GLU A 75 2.29 -5.66 7.36
N LEU A 76 1.81 -6.88 7.06
CA LEU A 76 0.55 -7.41 7.57
C LEU A 76 0.69 -8.87 8.02
N PRO A 77 0.06 -9.25 9.15
CA PRO A 77 -0.14 -10.66 9.49
C PRO A 77 -1.06 -11.34 8.47
N MET A 78 -0.76 -12.59 8.12
CA MET A 78 -1.48 -13.33 7.08
C MET A 78 -2.97 -13.51 7.43
N GLU A 79 -3.29 -13.68 8.71
CA GLU A 79 -4.65 -13.83 9.24
C GLU A 79 -5.54 -12.59 9.02
N ARG A 80 -4.94 -11.40 8.78
CA ARG A 80 -5.68 -10.15 8.54
C ARG A 80 -6.08 -9.96 7.07
N LEU A 81 -5.44 -10.67 6.15
CA LEU A 81 -5.64 -10.51 4.71
C LEU A 81 -7.06 -10.92 4.23
N PRO A 82 -7.71 -11.97 4.74
CA PRO A 82 -8.99 -12.41 4.21
C PRO A 82 -10.19 -11.54 4.63
N GLU A 83 -10.12 -10.89 5.80
CA GLU A 83 -11.27 -10.18 6.39
C GLU A 83 -10.99 -8.70 6.64
N ASP A 84 -9.97 -8.38 7.43
CA ASP A 84 -9.70 -7.01 7.87
C ASP A 84 -9.31 -6.09 6.71
N VAL A 85 -8.45 -6.55 5.80
CA VAL A 85 -8.03 -5.75 4.62
C VAL A 85 -9.20 -5.49 3.66
N PRO A 86 -10.00 -6.49 3.23
CA PRO A 86 -11.19 -6.25 2.42
C PRO A 86 -12.20 -5.31 3.08
N ARG A 87 -12.40 -5.44 4.41
CA ARG A 87 -13.28 -4.55 5.18
C ARG A 87 -12.80 -3.10 5.12
N LEU A 88 -11.54 -2.83 5.49
CA LEU A 88 -10.96 -1.48 5.43
C LEU A 88 -11.01 -0.90 4.01
N LYS A 89 -10.73 -1.72 2.99
CA LYS A 89 -10.85 -1.31 1.60
C LYS A 89 -12.27 -0.89 1.26
N ALA A 90 -13.28 -1.69 1.62
CA ALA A 90 -14.68 -1.37 1.36
C ALA A 90 -15.10 -0.06 2.06
N ASP A 91 -14.72 0.10 3.34
CA ASP A 91 -15.00 1.30 4.12
C ASP A 91 -14.38 2.55 3.47
N TRP A 92 -13.12 2.47 3.03
CA TRP A 92 -12.46 3.59 2.35
C TRP A 92 -13.05 3.89 0.97
N LEU A 93 -13.42 2.87 0.19
CA LEU A 93 -14.09 3.08 -1.10
C LEU A 93 -15.41 3.84 -0.93
N ASN A 94 -16.16 3.54 0.14
CA ASN A 94 -17.45 4.18 0.42
C ASN A 94 -17.29 5.60 1.00
N THR A 95 -16.34 5.81 1.91
CA THR A 95 -16.22 7.07 2.66
C THR A 95 -15.19 8.04 2.09
N GLY A 96 -14.09 7.53 1.55
CA GLY A 96 -12.89 8.30 1.22
C GLY A 96 -12.10 8.76 2.45
N ASP A 97 -12.46 8.32 3.66
CA ASP A 97 -11.78 8.72 4.89
C ASP A 97 -10.42 8.04 5.00
N THR A 98 -9.39 8.75 4.53
CA THR A 98 -8.02 8.26 4.53
C THR A 98 -7.44 8.21 5.94
N ALA A 99 -7.88 9.09 6.86
CA ALA A 99 -7.40 9.06 8.24
C ALA A 99 -7.91 7.80 8.97
N ALA A 100 -9.19 7.48 8.83
CA ALA A 100 -9.77 6.26 9.36
C ALA A 100 -9.16 5.00 8.73
N PHE A 101 -8.91 5.00 7.42
CA PHE A 101 -8.24 3.90 6.73
C PHE A 101 -6.83 3.63 7.29
N LYS A 102 -6.01 4.66 7.47
CA LYS A 102 -4.66 4.51 8.05
C LYS A 102 -4.70 4.04 9.51
N ALA A 103 -5.60 4.60 10.33
CA ALA A 103 -5.78 4.16 11.71
C ALA A 103 -6.20 2.68 11.77
N GLY A 104 -7.07 2.26 10.84
CA GLY A 104 -7.47 0.87 10.68
C GLY A 104 -6.28 -0.05 10.36
N LEU A 105 -5.44 0.33 9.39
CA LEU A 105 -4.23 -0.43 9.06
C LEU A 105 -3.26 -0.50 10.23
N GLN A 106 -3.01 0.62 10.90
CA GLN A 106 -2.08 0.72 12.03
C GLN A 106 -2.49 -0.18 13.21
N ALA A 107 -3.78 -0.47 13.38
CA ALA A 107 -4.28 -1.33 14.46
C ALA A 107 -3.77 -2.79 14.38
N PHE A 108 -3.33 -3.26 13.20
CA PHE A 108 -2.84 -4.62 13.00
C PHE A 108 -1.61 -4.73 12.10
N SER A 109 -1.07 -3.61 11.62
CA SER A 109 0.16 -3.55 10.84
C SER A 109 1.33 -3.15 11.75
N PRO A 110 2.35 -4.01 11.93
CA PRO A 110 3.51 -3.66 12.74
C PRO A 110 4.33 -2.51 12.15
N ARG A 111 4.35 -2.37 10.82
CA ARG A 111 5.15 -1.37 10.11
C ARG A 111 4.48 -0.97 8.80
N ALA A 112 4.55 0.30 8.46
CA ALA A 112 4.15 0.79 7.15
C ALA A 112 5.03 1.93 6.66
N TRP A 113 4.99 2.15 5.35
CA TRP A 113 5.74 3.20 4.67
C TRP A 113 4.85 3.91 3.64
N THR A 114 5.05 5.21 3.48
CA THR A 114 4.69 5.90 2.25
C THR A 114 5.78 5.73 1.22
N VAL A 115 5.39 5.65 -0.05
CA VAL A 115 6.32 5.49 -1.16
C VAL A 115 6.34 6.76 -1.97
N SER A 116 7.53 7.35 -2.09
CA SER A 116 7.72 8.63 -2.78
C SER A 116 8.94 8.61 -3.68
N ILE A 117 8.98 9.56 -4.59
CA ILE A 117 10.14 9.83 -5.43
C ILE A 117 10.28 11.35 -5.55
N GLU A 118 11.52 11.82 -5.43
CA GLU A 118 11.88 13.20 -5.69
C GLU A 118 12.73 13.29 -6.96
N LYS A 119 12.74 14.46 -7.59
CA LYS A 119 13.55 14.69 -8.80
C LYS A 119 15.01 14.35 -8.50
N PHE A 120 15.60 13.47 -9.30
CA PHE A 120 17.00 13.00 -9.19
C PHE A 120 17.34 12.18 -7.95
N LYS A 121 16.35 11.71 -7.18
CA LYS A 121 16.57 10.78 -6.07
C LYS A 121 15.98 9.40 -6.39
N PRO A 122 16.50 8.32 -5.78
CA PRO A 122 15.86 7.00 -5.87
C PRO A 122 14.47 7.03 -5.22
N VAL A 123 13.70 5.96 -5.45
CA VAL A 123 12.45 5.70 -4.73
C VAL A 123 12.76 5.60 -3.23
N ALA A 124 11.95 6.26 -2.41
CA ALA A 124 12.08 6.27 -0.97
C ALA A 124 10.89 5.57 -0.32
N LEU A 125 11.19 4.73 0.68
CA LEU A 125 10.22 4.14 1.60
C LEU A 125 10.30 4.91 2.92
N GLN A 126 9.38 5.84 3.15
CA GLN A 126 9.37 6.70 4.33
C GLN A 126 8.51 6.04 5.42
N PRO A 127 9.05 5.75 6.61
CA PRO A 127 8.27 5.15 7.70
C PRO A 127 7.05 5.98 8.06
N LEU A 128 5.92 5.31 8.29
CA LEU A 128 4.64 5.91 8.60
C LEU A 128 4.24 5.69 10.06
N TRP A 129 4.50 4.49 10.59
CA TRP A 129 4.46 4.10 12.00
C TRP A 129 5.39 2.93 12.28
#